data_AF-A0A6P1M7D5-F1
#
_entry.id   AF-A0A6P1M7D5-F1
#
_cell.length_a   1.000
_cell.length_b   1.000
_cell.length_c   1.000
_cell.angle_alpha   90.00
_cell.angle_beta   90.00
_cell.angle_gamma   90.00
#
_symmetry.space_group_name_H-M   'P 1'
#
loop_
_entity.id
_entity.type
_entity.pdbx_description
1 polymer ?
#
loop_
_entity_poly.entity_id
_entity_poly.type
_entity_poly.pdbx_seq_one_letter_code
_entity_poly.pdbx_strand_id
1 'polypeptide(L)'
;MFNIGEKDSDGRQKRIEHRGRHLRISRTGGVAVREQIKVAGLNLTANSKHGVRATTRIAKGTNAGFQNGNFRLRGRYGKGPTKLNLSKSGISASTKTAIGTFNWMKPNRSSVKIGGVQIRGKNAATIQMVYAVFALAAFAVQAAVVIIVFLAQMLWVAIQALTLFLCWLLPILWDGCVSLGEGSVAAVHGHKRAKLMPVAETLAGDPKISGMTLPELEMALENIITAGGRGNPLNPPLDQMLDAIDAETAADRVRILLLAVATAHREQAEESALVPLYLRIDDQCVQDGGRTRLQELLLEDYAALNRLKLKSE
;
A
#
# COMPACT_ATOMS: atom_id res chain seq x y z
N MET A 1 -49.94 34.10 -32.87
CA MET A 1 -49.89 33.69 -31.45
C MET A 1 -49.13 34.76 -30.67
N PHE A 2 -49.59 35.13 -29.46
CA PHE A 2 -48.87 36.09 -28.60
C PHE A 2 -47.85 35.33 -27.76
N ASN A 3 -46.58 35.76 -27.80
CA ASN A 3 -45.48 35.12 -27.06
C ASN A 3 -45.43 35.52 -25.57
N ILE A 4 -46.57 35.44 -24.89
CA ILE A 4 -46.67 35.73 -23.45
C ILE A 4 -46.42 34.41 -22.70
N GLY A 5 -45.47 34.39 -21.76
CA GLY A 5 -45.10 33.20 -20.98
C GLY A 5 -44.02 32.30 -21.60
N GLU A 6 -43.69 32.48 -22.90
CA GLU A 6 -42.67 31.65 -23.55
C GLU A 6 -41.25 32.00 -23.06
N LYS A 7 -40.53 31.02 -22.50
CA LYS A 7 -39.16 31.17 -21.96
C LYS A 7 -38.09 30.69 -22.96
N ASP A 8 -36.89 31.26 -22.92
CA ASP A 8 -35.73 30.83 -23.71
C ASP A 8 -35.10 29.55 -23.15
N SER A 9 -34.08 29.01 -23.84
CA SER A 9 -33.34 27.81 -23.39
C SER A 9 -32.70 27.95 -22.02
N ASP A 10 -32.65 29.18 -21.50
CA ASP A 10 -32.05 29.54 -20.23
C ASP A 10 -33.14 29.97 -19.21
N GLY A 11 -34.42 29.66 -19.47
CA GLY A 11 -35.54 29.84 -18.54
C GLY A 11 -36.13 31.25 -18.46
N ARG A 12 -35.82 32.15 -19.41
CA ARG A 12 -36.19 33.57 -19.32
C ARG A 12 -37.23 34.00 -20.35
N GLN A 13 -38.16 34.88 -19.97
CA GLN A 13 -39.24 35.36 -20.85
C GLN A 13 -38.70 35.93 -22.17
N LYS A 14 -39.12 35.35 -23.30
CA LYS A 14 -38.91 35.88 -24.65
C LYS A 14 -39.78 37.13 -24.84
N ARG A 15 -39.33 38.03 -25.73
CA ARG A 15 -40.01 39.32 -26.02
C ARG A 15 -41.51 39.13 -26.29
N ILE A 16 -42.34 40.01 -25.72
CA ILE A 16 -43.79 40.04 -25.96
C ILE A 16 -44.05 40.57 -27.38
N GLU A 17 -44.44 39.68 -28.27
CA GLU A 17 -44.80 40.00 -29.65
C GLU A 17 -45.91 39.08 -30.15
N HIS A 18 -46.74 39.59 -31.06
CA HIS A 18 -47.63 38.79 -31.87
C HIS A 18 -46.97 38.57 -33.24
N ARG A 19 -46.82 37.31 -33.64
CA ARG A 19 -46.29 36.93 -34.94
C ARG A 19 -47.32 36.08 -35.70
N GLY A 20 -47.83 36.60 -36.80
CA GLY A 20 -48.63 35.90 -37.80
C GLY A 20 -47.80 35.58 -39.05
N ARG A 21 -48.41 34.93 -40.05
CA ARG A 21 -47.75 34.50 -41.30
C ARG A 21 -47.19 35.67 -42.10
N HIS A 22 -47.95 36.77 -42.19
CA HIS A 22 -47.59 37.98 -42.94
C HIS A 22 -47.57 39.27 -42.11
N LEU A 23 -47.94 39.18 -40.82
CA LEU A 23 -48.10 40.33 -39.94
C LEU A 23 -47.31 40.13 -38.65
N ARG A 24 -46.55 41.15 -38.23
CA ARG A 24 -45.89 41.18 -36.93
C ARG A 24 -46.30 42.44 -36.20
N ILE A 25 -46.74 42.27 -34.95
CA ILE A 25 -47.11 43.37 -34.06
C ILE A 25 -46.28 43.22 -32.79
N SER A 26 -45.56 44.26 -32.39
CA SER A 26 -44.79 44.24 -31.13
C SER A 26 -44.83 45.58 -30.43
N ARG A 27 -44.77 45.56 -29.10
CA ARG A 27 -44.84 46.75 -28.23
C ARG A 27 -43.80 47.82 -28.58
N THR A 28 -42.58 47.40 -28.95
CA THR A 28 -41.48 48.33 -29.27
C THR A 28 -41.26 48.52 -30.78
N GLY A 29 -41.73 47.60 -31.62
CA GLY A 29 -41.49 47.63 -33.07
C GLY A 29 -42.66 48.15 -33.89
N GLY A 30 -43.86 48.26 -33.33
CA GLY A 30 -45.10 48.60 -34.05
C GLY A 30 -45.64 47.45 -34.90
N VAL A 31 -46.45 47.79 -35.90
CA VAL A 31 -47.04 46.87 -36.89
C VAL A 31 -46.16 46.81 -38.15
N ALA A 32 -45.85 45.62 -38.64
CA ALA A 32 -45.10 45.41 -39.87
C ALA A 32 -45.65 44.25 -40.68
N VAL A 33 -45.80 44.46 -41.99
CA VAL A 33 -46.16 43.42 -42.95
C VAL A 33 -44.88 42.80 -43.49
N ARG A 34 -44.86 41.47 -43.62
CA ARG A 34 -43.71 40.71 -44.11
C ARG A 34 -44.19 39.65 -45.09
N GLU A 35 -43.48 39.54 -46.20
CA GLU A 35 -43.62 38.41 -47.12
C GLU A 35 -42.25 37.74 -47.32
N GLN A 36 -42.25 36.42 -47.42
CA GLN A 36 -41.04 35.63 -47.61
C GLN A 36 -41.28 34.62 -48.73
N ILE A 37 -40.48 34.72 -49.79
CA ILE A 37 -40.54 33.84 -50.95
C ILE A 37 -39.19 33.09 -51.04
N LYS A 38 -39.26 31.78 -51.29
CA LYS A 38 -38.08 30.95 -51.52
C LYS A 38 -38.09 30.51 -52.98
N VAL A 39 -37.09 30.92 -53.75
CA VAL A 39 -36.96 30.56 -55.17
C VAL A 39 -35.54 30.05 -55.41
N ALA A 40 -35.40 28.82 -55.90
CA ALA A 40 -34.12 28.24 -56.35
C ALA A 40 -32.90 28.50 -55.41
N GLY A 41 -33.06 28.27 -54.10
CA GLY A 41 -31.99 28.48 -53.11
C GLY A 41 -31.81 29.93 -52.62
N LEU A 42 -32.47 30.90 -53.26
CA LEU A 42 -32.56 32.29 -52.83
C LEU A 42 -33.77 32.50 -51.91
N ASN A 43 -33.53 33.10 -50.75
CA ASN A 43 -34.58 33.54 -49.82
C ASN A 43 -34.76 35.05 -49.98
N LEU A 44 -35.90 35.46 -50.55
CA LEU A 44 -36.32 36.85 -50.64
C LEU A 44 -37.28 37.15 -49.50
N THR A 45 -37.09 38.27 -48.82
CA THR A 45 -37.99 38.77 -47.78
C THR A 45 -38.23 40.24 -48.01
N ALA A 46 -39.48 40.61 -48.20
CA ALA A 46 -39.93 42.00 -48.21
C ALA A 46 -40.57 42.32 -46.86
N ASN A 47 -40.26 43.48 -46.30
CA ASN A 47 -40.88 43.98 -45.07
C ASN A 47 -41.19 45.46 -45.21
N SER A 48 -42.41 45.87 -44.85
CA SER A 48 -42.89 47.26 -45.02
C SER A 48 -42.07 48.30 -44.25
N LYS A 49 -41.39 47.90 -43.15
CA LYS A 49 -40.59 48.80 -42.30
C LYS A 49 -39.08 48.65 -42.50
N HIS A 50 -38.62 47.45 -42.88
CA HIS A 50 -37.20 47.12 -42.94
C HIS A 50 -36.68 46.88 -44.37
N GLY A 51 -37.54 47.02 -45.38
CA GLY A 51 -37.20 46.90 -46.80
C GLY A 51 -37.02 45.46 -47.27
N VAL A 52 -36.19 45.27 -48.31
CA VAL A 52 -36.02 44.00 -49.03
C VAL A 52 -34.69 43.35 -48.64
N ARG A 53 -34.74 42.04 -48.40
CA ARG A 53 -33.59 41.19 -48.11
C ARG A 53 -33.56 39.99 -49.03
N ALA A 54 -32.46 39.83 -49.74
CA ALA A 54 -32.15 38.64 -50.54
C ALA A 54 -31.00 37.88 -49.88
N THR A 55 -31.16 36.58 -49.61
CA THR A 55 -30.10 35.75 -49.00
C THR A 55 -30.02 34.38 -49.62
N THR A 56 -28.81 33.95 -49.95
CA THR A 56 -28.49 32.60 -50.45
C THR A 56 -27.52 31.91 -49.49
N ARG A 57 -27.61 30.58 -49.42
CA ARG A 57 -26.67 29.74 -48.67
C ARG A 57 -25.55 29.34 -49.62
N ILE A 58 -24.32 29.81 -49.36
CA ILE A 58 -23.14 29.46 -50.17
C ILE A 58 -22.59 28.09 -49.74
N ALA A 59 -22.51 27.86 -48.42
CA ALA A 59 -21.98 26.63 -47.85
C ALA A 59 -22.69 26.29 -46.54
N LYS A 60 -22.49 25.07 -46.02
CA LYS A 60 -23.05 24.66 -44.72
C LYS A 60 -22.54 25.60 -43.62
N GLY A 61 -23.45 26.39 -43.05
CA GLY A 61 -23.11 27.34 -42.00
C GLY A 61 -22.72 28.74 -42.49
N THR A 62 -22.65 29.00 -43.80
CA THR A 62 -22.39 30.35 -44.37
C THR A 62 -23.48 30.80 -45.34
N ASN A 63 -23.96 32.01 -45.09
CA ASN A 63 -24.95 32.69 -45.92
C ASN A 63 -24.39 34.02 -46.40
N ALA A 64 -24.67 34.34 -47.66
CA ALA A 64 -24.42 35.65 -48.24
C ALA A 64 -25.73 36.26 -48.73
N GLY A 65 -25.79 37.58 -48.81
CA GLY A 65 -26.97 38.24 -49.32
C GLY A 65 -26.89 39.75 -49.24
N PHE A 66 -27.96 40.39 -49.71
CA PHE A 66 -28.13 41.83 -49.68
C PHE A 66 -29.35 42.19 -48.83
N GLN A 67 -29.25 43.26 -48.06
CA GLN A 67 -30.36 43.86 -47.34
C GLN A 67 -30.37 45.35 -47.60
N ASN A 68 -31.40 45.85 -48.28
CA ASN A 68 -31.50 47.25 -48.72
C ASN A 68 -30.19 47.74 -49.38
N GLY A 69 -29.74 47.03 -50.43
CA GLY A 69 -28.49 47.32 -51.14
C GLY A 69 -27.19 46.93 -50.42
N ASN A 70 -27.21 46.63 -49.11
CA ASN A 70 -26.00 46.33 -48.35
C ASN A 70 -25.65 44.84 -48.36
N PHE A 71 -24.45 44.50 -48.86
CA PHE A 71 -23.91 43.14 -48.80
C PHE A 71 -23.66 42.67 -47.36
N ARG A 72 -24.11 41.46 -47.05
CA ARG A 72 -23.96 40.78 -45.75
C ARG A 72 -23.46 39.36 -45.95
N LEU A 73 -22.26 39.09 -45.43
CA LEU A 73 -21.71 37.75 -45.26
C LEU A 73 -21.79 37.34 -43.78
N ARG A 74 -22.31 36.13 -43.50
CA ARG A 74 -22.37 35.54 -42.16
C ARG A 74 -22.09 34.05 -42.20
N GLY A 75 -21.12 33.61 -41.42
CA GLY A 75 -20.86 32.20 -41.15
C GLY A 75 -20.70 31.90 -39.67
N ARG A 76 -21.11 30.70 -39.22
CA ARG A 76 -20.87 30.23 -37.85
C ARG A 76 -20.54 28.75 -37.85
N TYR A 77 -19.38 28.41 -37.31
CA TYR A 77 -18.75 27.11 -37.38
C TYR A 77 -18.29 26.62 -36.00
N GLY A 78 -18.12 25.31 -35.86
CA GLY A 78 -17.65 24.65 -34.64
C GLY A 78 -18.74 23.93 -33.83
N LYS A 79 -18.35 22.89 -33.09
CA LYS A 79 -19.18 22.16 -32.12
C LYS A 79 -18.70 22.51 -30.70
N GLY A 80 -19.59 22.46 -29.70
CA GLY A 80 -19.23 22.78 -28.31
C GLY A 80 -19.21 24.28 -27.95
N PRO A 81 -18.50 24.68 -26.88
CA PRO A 81 -18.53 26.04 -26.32
C PRO A 81 -17.76 27.06 -27.16
N THR A 82 -16.77 26.63 -27.95
CA THR A 82 -15.99 27.50 -28.84
C THR A 82 -16.60 27.50 -30.25
N LYS A 83 -16.80 28.68 -30.81
CA LYS A 83 -17.40 28.91 -32.14
C LYS A 83 -16.53 29.86 -32.96
N LEU A 84 -16.35 29.53 -34.23
CA LEU A 84 -15.74 30.42 -35.23
C LEU A 84 -16.85 31.15 -35.98
N ASN A 85 -16.77 32.48 -36.01
CA ASN A 85 -17.75 33.34 -36.65
C ASN A 85 -17.10 34.08 -37.83
N LEU A 86 -17.69 33.94 -39.01
CA LEU A 86 -17.30 34.66 -40.23
C LEU A 86 -18.26 35.82 -40.47
N SER A 87 -17.74 36.97 -40.87
CA SER A 87 -18.52 38.16 -41.20
C SER A 87 -17.89 38.93 -42.35
N LYS A 88 -18.61 39.91 -42.94
CA LYS A 88 -18.04 40.85 -43.94
C LYS A 88 -16.73 41.50 -43.44
N SER A 89 -16.63 41.75 -42.13
CA SER A 89 -15.47 42.35 -41.46
C SER A 89 -14.40 41.33 -40.99
N GLY A 90 -14.39 40.13 -41.57
CA GLY A 90 -13.44 39.06 -41.21
C GLY A 90 -13.97 38.03 -40.20
N ILE A 91 -13.04 37.19 -39.73
CA ILE A 91 -13.25 36.00 -38.89
C ILE A 91 -13.02 36.35 -37.41
N SER A 92 -13.73 35.70 -36.49
CA SER A 92 -13.54 35.83 -35.04
C SER A 92 -13.87 34.56 -34.29
N ALA A 93 -13.10 34.22 -33.25
CA ALA A 93 -13.37 33.10 -32.37
C ALA A 93 -14.05 33.57 -31.08
N SER A 94 -15.04 32.81 -30.61
CA SER A 94 -15.73 33.10 -29.35
C SER A 94 -15.96 31.84 -28.54
N THR A 95 -15.77 31.92 -27.22
CA THR A 95 -16.01 30.82 -26.28
C THR A 95 -17.14 31.17 -25.33
N LYS A 96 -18.09 30.24 -25.13
CA LYS A 96 -19.18 30.37 -24.16
C LYS A 96 -18.69 29.94 -22.77
N THR A 97 -18.92 30.79 -21.78
CA THR A 97 -18.67 30.53 -20.35
C THR A 97 -19.99 30.51 -19.59
N ALA A 98 -19.97 30.11 -18.30
CA ALA A 98 -21.17 30.07 -17.46
C ALA A 98 -21.87 31.44 -17.35
N ILE A 99 -21.09 32.52 -17.30
CA ILE A 99 -21.57 33.90 -17.15
C ILE A 99 -21.85 34.61 -18.49
N GLY A 100 -21.50 34.03 -19.64
CA GLY A 100 -21.74 34.67 -20.93
C GLY A 100 -20.89 34.14 -22.10
N THR A 101 -20.46 35.04 -22.99
CA THR A 101 -19.63 34.71 -24.16
C THR A 101 -18.43 35.64 -24.28
N PHE A 102 -17.23 35.07 -24.38
CA PHE A 102 -15.98 35.79 -24.62
C PHE A 102 -15.62 35.73 -26.10
N ASN A 103 -15.25 36.85 -26.71
CA ASN A 103 -14.72 36.87 -28.07
C ASN A 103 -13.22 37.21 -28.02
N TRP A 104 -12.39 36.26 -28.44
CA TRP A 104 -10.93 36.35 -28.39
C TRP A 104 -10.35 37.44 -29.29
N MET A 105 -11.00 37.71 -30.43
CA MET A 105 -10.49 38.66 -31.43
C MET A 105 -11.18 40.02 -31.40
N LYS A 106 -12.43 40.08 -30.90
CA LYS A 106 -13.24 41.30 -30.88
C LYS A 106 -13.85 41.51 -29.49
N PRO A 107 -13.12 42.08 -28.53
CA PRO A 107 -13.58 42.28 -27.15
C PRO A 107 -14.91 43.05 -27.06
N ASN A 108 -15.16 43.98 -28.00
CA ASN A 108 -16.42 44.72 -28.12
C ASN A 108 -17.65 43.83 -28.39
N ARG A 109 -17.46 42.56 -28.77
CA ARG A 109 -18.53 41.59 -29.03
C ARG A 109 -18.70 40.56 -27.91
N SER A 110 -17.98 40.71 -26.80
CA SER A 110 -18.19 39.92 -25.59
C SER A 110 -19.49 40.33 -24.89
N SER A 111 -20.09 39.40 -24.15
CA SER A 111 -21.30 39.66 -23.36
C SER A 111 -21.31 38.86 -22.08
N VAL A 112 -21.75 39.49 -20.99
CA VAL A 112 -21.86 38.93 -19.64
C VAL A 112 -23.27 39.14 -19.15
N LYS A 113 -23.79 38.20 -18.37
CA LYS A 113 -25.09 38.33 -17.73
C LYS A 113 -24.97 38.05 -16.24
N ILE A 114 -25.21 39.08 -15.43
CA ILE A 114 -25.16 39.04 -13.96
C ILE A 114 -26.52 39.53 -13.46
N GLY A 115 -27.18 38.78 -12.58
CA GLY A 115 -28.46 39.19 -11.98
C GLY A 115 -29.58 39.50 -12.99
N GLY A 116 -29.56 38.89 -14.19
CA GLY A 116 -30.53 39.16 -15.25
C GLY A 116 -30.19 40.33 -16.18
N VAL A 117 -29.24 41.19 -15.80
CA VAL A 117 -28.76 42.32 -16.63
C VAL A 117 -27.67 41.84 -17.58
N GLN A 118 -27.83 42.10 -18.88
CA GLN A 118 -26.83 41.74 -19.89
C GLN A 118 -25.93 42.93 -20.21
N ILE A 119 -24.67 42.84 -19.76
CA ILE A 119 -23.61 43.80 -20.11
C ILE A 119 -22.93 43.31 -21.40
N ARG A 120 -22.66 44.24 -22.33
CA ARG A 120 -22.02 43.94 -23.62
C ARG A 120 -20.85 44.90 -23.86
N GLY A 121 -19.92 44.50 -24.71
CA GLY A 121 -18.78 45.35 -25.09
C GLY A 121 -17.52 45.08 -24.28
N LYS A 122 -16.59 46.05 -24.25
CA LYS A 122 -15.28 45.91 -23.58
C LYS A 122 -15.42 45.54 -22.11
N ASN A 123 -16.35 46.18 -21.40
CA ASN A 123 -16.59 45.93 -19.97
C ASN A 123 -16.98 44.46 -19.71
N ALA A 124 -17.73 43.84 -20.63
CA ALA A 124 -18.07 42.42 -20.51
C ALA A 124 -16.86 41.50 -20.74
N ALA A 125 -15.93 41.88 -21.63
CA ALA A 125 -14.68 41.15 -21.82
C ALA A 125 -13.82 41.20 -20.56
N THR A 126 -13.67 42.38 -19.94
CA THR A 126 -12.90 42.55 -18.69
C THR A 126 -13.46 41.68 -17.57
N ILE A 127 -14.78 41.72 -17.34
CA ILE A 127 -15.44 40.91 -16.31
C ILE A 127 -15.20 39.40 -16.55
N GLN A 128 -15.21 38.95 -17.81
CA GLN A 128 -14.93 37.54 -18.11
C GLN A 128 -13.48 37.15 -17.92
N MET A 129 -12.53 38.04 -18.19
CA MET A 129 -11.13 37.76 -17.88
C MET A 129 -10.93 37.64 -16.38
N VAL A 130 -11.54 38.54 -15.59
CA VAL A 130 -11.52 38.46 -14.12
C VAL A 130 -12.11 37.13 -13.65
N TYR A 131 -13.28 36.76 -14.16
CA TYR A 131 -13.89 35.45 -13.87
C TYR A 131 -12.97 34.28 -14.25
N ALA A 132 -12.30 34.34 -15.41
CA ALA A 132 -11.39 33.29 -15.85
C ALA A 132 -10.18 33.15 -14.92
N VAL A 133 -9.63 34.27 -14.43
CA VAL A 133 -8.53 34.26 -13.44
C VAL A 133 -8.98 33.61 -12.13
N PHE A 134 -10.16 33.99 -11.60
CA PHE A 134 -10.69 33.36 -10.39
C PHE A 134 -10.99 31.88 -10.57
N ALA A 135 -11.56 31.48 -11.72
CA ALA A 135 -11.80 30.08 -12.04
C ALA A 135 -10.47 29.31 -12.12
N LEU A 136 -9.45 29.87 -12.77
CA LEU A 136 -8.12 29.26 -12.86
C LEU A 136 -7.48 29.12 -11.47
N ALA A 137 -7.57 30.14 -10.62
CA ALA A 137 -7.07 30.09 -9.24
C ALA A 137 -7.78 29.01 -8.42
N ALA A 138 -9.11 28.90 -8.54
CA ALA A 138 -9.86 27.84 -7.88
C ALA A 138 -9.43 26.44 -8.35
N PHE A 139 -9.25 26.25 -9.67
CA PHE A 139 -8.71 25.00 -10.21
C PHE A 139 -7.28 24.72 -9.74
N ALA A 140 -6.43 25.73 -9.62
CA ALA A 140 -5.08 25.58 -9.11
C ALA A 140 -5.06 25.15 -7.64
N VAL A 141 -5.92 25.75 -6.80
CA VAL A 141 -6.09 25.35 -5.40
C VAL A 141 -6.61 23.91 -5.31
N GLN A 142 -7.62 23.56 -6.11
CA GLN A 142 -8.13 22.19 -6.15
C GLN A 142 -7.04 21.19 -6.57
N ALA A 143 -6.27 21.51 -7.61
CA ALA A 143 -5.16 20.67 -8.05
C ALA A 143 -4.08 20.53 -6.96
N ALA A 144 -3.73 21.61 -6.26
CA ALA A 144 -2.78 21.57 -5.16
C ALA A 144 -3.25 20.65 -4.02
N VAL A 145 -4.52 20.74 -3.63
CA VAL A 145 -5.11 19.84 -2.61
C VAL A 145 -5.03 18.38 -3.06
N VAL A 146 -5.39 18.09 -4.31
CA VAL A 146 -5.31 16.72 -4.86
C VAL A 146 -3.87 16.20 -4.84
N ILE A 147 -2.89 17.03 -5.20
CA ILE A 147 -1.46 16.66 -5.15
C ILE A 147 -1.02 16.39 -3.72
N ILE A 148 -1.39 17.23 -2.74
CA ILE A 148 -1.04 17.03 -1.34
C ILE A 148 -1.62 15.71 -0.81
N VAL A 149 -2.90 15.44 -1.09
CA VAL A 149 -3.55 14.18 -0.68
C VAL A 149 -2.85 12.98 -1.33
N PHE A 150 -2.51 13.08 -2.62
CA PHE A 150 -1.78 12.03 -3.32
C PHE A 150 -0.40 11.75 -2.69
N LEU A 151 0.36 12.79 -2.36
CA LEU A 151 1.67 12.64 -1.71
C LEU A 151 1.55 12.02 -0.31
N ALA A 152 0.54 12.43 0.47
CA ALA A 152 0.26 11.83 1.78
C ALA A 152 -0.09 10.34 1.66
N GLN A 153 -0.89 9.95 0.65
CA GLN A 153 -1.23 8.57 0.36
C GLN A 153 0.03 7.75 0.03
N MET A 154 0.92 8.28 -0.81
CA MET A 154 2.18 7.63 -1.18
C MET A 154 3.10 7.43 0.03
N LEU A 155 3.21 8.44 0.90
CA LEU A 155 3.98 8.34 2.13
C LEU A 155 3.40 7.27 3.07
N TRP A 156 2.08 7.23 3.21
CA TRP A 156 1.40 6.22 4.02
C TRP A 156 1.69 4.79 3.53
N VAL A 157 1.60 4.55 2.23
CA VAL A 157 1.92 3.25 1.63
C VAL A 157 3.40 2.88 1.85
N ALA A 158 4.32 3.84 1.74
CA ALA A 158 5.74 3.59 1.99
C ALA A 158 6.02 3.21 3.46
N ILE A 159 5.35 3.86 4.42
CA ILE A 159 5.45 3.51 5.84
C ILE A 159 4.94 2.07 6.06
N GLN A 160 3.79 1.71 5.49
CA GLN A 160 3.26 0.35 5.62
C GLN A 160 4.20 -0.71 5.03
N ALA A 161 4.78 -0.44 3.85
CA ALA A 161 5.75 -1.33 3.24
C ALA A 161 6.99 -1.52 4.13
N LEU A 162 7.51 -0.44 4.73
CA LEU A 162 8.62 -0.51 5.66
C LEU A 162 8.27 -1.31 6.92
N THR A 163 7.10 -1.08 7.51
CA THR A 163 6.64 -1.83 8.68
C THR A 163 6.55 -3.32 8.37
N LEU A 164 5.93 -3.70 7.25
CA LEU A 164 5.84 -5.10 6.83
C LEU A 164 7.21 -5.72 6.59
N PHE A 165 8.13 -4.97 5.97
CA PHE A 165 9.51 -5.40 5.77
C PHE A 165 10.23 -5.65 7.09
N LEU A 166 10.09 -4.75 8.07
CA LEU A 166 10.69 -4.92 9.40
C LEU A 166 10.08 -6.11 10.14
N CYS A 167 8.76 -6.30 10.09
CA CYS A 167 8.09 -7.46 10.68
C CYS A 167 8.56 -8.78 10.06
N TRP A 168 8.87 -8.79 8.77
CA TRP A 168 9.44 -9.97 8.09
C TRP A 168 10.92 -10.19 8.42
N LEU A 169 11.71 -9.12 8.56
CA LEU A 169 13.15 -9.20 8.81
C LEU A 169 13.49 -9.59 10.26
N LEU A 170 12.69 -9.12 11.24
CA LEU A 170 12.98 -9.32 12.66
C LEU A 170 13.12 -10.81 13.07
N PRO A 171 12.21 -11.73 12.68
CA PRO A 171 12.36 -13.15 12.99
C PRO A 171 13.63 -13.76 12.39
N ILE A 172 13.98 -13.39 11.15
CA ILE A 172 15.17 -13.90 10.47
C ILE A 172 16.45 -13.49 11.22
N LEU A 173 16.51 -12.23 11.65
CA LEU A 173 17.64 -11.74 12.44
C LEU A 173 17.69 -12.41 13.82
N TRP A 174 16.53 -12.61 14.45
CA TRP A 174 16.43 -13.30 15.72
C TRP A 174 16.95 -14.73 15.64
N ASP A 175 16.47 -15.52 14.68
CA ASP A 175 16.89 -16.91 14.48
C ASP A 175 18.39 -17.01 14.17
N GLY A 176 18.92 -16.05 13.39
CA GLY A 176 20.35 -15.94 13.12
C GLY A 176 21.16 -15.67 14.40
N CYS A 177 20.70 -14.77 15.27
CA CYS A 177 21.35 -14.49 16.55
C CYS A 177 21.30 -15.69 17.51
N VAL A 178 20.16 -16.39 17.59
CA VAL A 178 20.00 -17.59 18.44
C VAL A 178 20.95 -18.68 17.97
N SER A 179 21.01 -18.94 16.66
CA SER A 179 21.89 -19.96 16.07
C SER A 179 23.38 -19.68 16.35
N LEU A 180 23.79 -18.41 16.29
CA LEU A 180 25.14 -18.00 16.65
C LEU A 180 25.43 -18.20 18.15
N GLY A 181 24.44 -17.96 19.01
CA GLY A 181 24.52 -18.22 20.44
C GLY A 181 24.67 -19.71 20.75
N GLU A 182 23.84 -20.56 20.15
CA GLU A 182 23.88 -22.01 20.32
C GLU A 182 25.21 -22.61 19.88
N GLY A 183 25.76 -22.20 18.74
CA GLY A 183 27.07 -22.64 18.28
C GLY A 183 28.21 -22.27 19.24
N SER A 184 28.14 -21.08 19.85
CA SER A 184 29.13 -20.63 20.83
C SER A 184 29.04 -21.44 22.13
N VAL A 185 27.83 -21.72 22.60
CA VAL A 185 27.57 -22.51 23.80
C VAL A 185 28.03 -23.95 23.60
N ALA A 186 27.71 -24.57 22.46
CA ALA A 186 28.14 -25.94 22.14
C ALA A 186 29.67 -26.06 22.10
N ALA A 187 30.37 -25.05 21.56
CA ALA A 187 31.84 -25.03 21.53
C ALA A 187 32.46 -25.01 22.93
N VAL A 188 31.90 -24.23 23.86
CA VAL A 188 32.38 -24.16 25.25
C VAL A 188 32.16 -25.48 25.98
N HIS A 189 30.99 -26.09 25.82
CA HIS A 189 30.68 -27.38 26.47
C HIS A 189 31.55 -28.52 25.92
N GLY A 190 31.76 -28.55 24.60
CA GLY A 190 32.67 -29.49 23.95
C GLY A 190 34.11 -29.36 24.44
N HIS A 191 34.62 -28.12 24.59
CA HIS A 191 35.95 -27.88 25.14
C HIS A 191 36.06 -28.35 26.59
N LYS A 192 35.05 -28.05 27.42
CA LYS A 192 35.04 -28.49 28.83
C LYS A 192 35.02 -30.00 28.95
N ARG A 193 34.19 -30.71 28.16
CA ARG A 193 34.18 -32.17 28.12
C ARG A 193 35.53 -32.76 27.71
N ALA A 194 36.17 -32.19 26.68
CA ALA A 194 37.49 -32.64 26.24
C ALA A 194 38.56 -32.53 27.34
N LYS A 195 38.45 -31.51 28.23
CA LYS A 195 39.33 -31.37 29.41
C LYS A 195 39.07 -32.44 30.47
N LEU A 196 37.80 -32.86 30.65
CA LEU A 196 37.41 -33.84 31.69
C LEU A 196 37.66 -35.31 31.27
N MET A 197 37.65 -35.59 29.96
CA MET A 197 37.69 -36.96 29.43
C MET A 197 38.90 -37.80 29.87
N PRO A 198 40.14 -37.29 29.92
CA PRO A 198 41.29 -38.11 30.33
C PRO A 198 41.19 -38.63 31.77
N VAL A 199 40.61 -37.82 32.66
CA VAL A 199 40.38 -38.21 34.07
C VAL A 199 39.28 -39.27 34.13
N ALA A 200 38.20 -39.08 33.36
CA ALA A 200 37.11 -40.03 33.28
C ALA A 200 37.53 -41.39 32.69
N GLU A 201 38.40 -41.41 31.66
CA GLU A 201 38.95 -42.65 31.09
C GLU A 201 39.81 -43.41 32.11
N THR A 202 40.63 -42.68 32.89
CA THR A 202 41.42 -43.28 33.97
C THR A 202 40.52 -43.90 35.04
N LEU A 203 39.45 -43.19 35.42
CA LEU A 203 38.49 -43.65 36.42
C LEU A 203 37.62 -44.81 35.91
N ALA A 204 37.32 -44.87 34.61
CA ALA A 204 36.57 -45.97 34.01
C ALA A 204 37.30 -47.32 34.16
N GLY A 205 38.64 -47.30 34.17
CA GLY A 205 39.48 -48.47 34.42
C GLY A 205 39.57 -48.89 35.90
N ASP A 206 39.01 -48.12 36.85
CA ASP A 206 38.99 -48.51 38.26
C ASP A 206 38.19 -49.82 38.42
N PRO A 207 38.68 -50.83 39.17
CA PRO A 207 37.96 -52.08 39.42
C PRO A 207 36.54 -51.90 39.95
N LYS A 208 36.27 -50.80 40.67
CA LYS A 208 34.93 -50.48 41.19
C LYS A 208 33.94 -50.15 40.10
N ILE A 209 34.36 -49.57 38.96
CA ILE A 209 33.49 -49.26 37.81
C ILE A 209 33.58 -50.35 36.76
N SER A 210 34.80 -50.76 36.36
CA SER A 210 35.01 -51.79 35.34
C SER A 210 34.47 -53.18 35.75
N GLY A 211 34.38 -53.44 37.06
CA GLY A 211 33.80 -54.67 37.61
C GLY A 211 32.27 -54.67 37.75
N MET A 212 31.60 -53.54 37.50
CA MET A 212 30.13 -53.47 37.57
C MET A 212 29.50 -54.22 36.41
N THR A 213 28.39 -54.88 36.69
CA THR A 213 27.53 -55.50 35.67
C THR A 213 26.74 -54.44 34.90
N LEU A 214 26.26 -54.78 33.71
CA LEU A 214 25.47 -53.87 32.87
C LEU A 214 24.27 -53.24 33.63
N PRO A 215 23.44 -53.98 34.38
CA PRO A 215 22.35 -53.37 35.16
C PRO A 215 22.84 -52.42 36.27
N GLU A 216 23.98 -52.72 36.89
CA GLU A 216 24.59 -51.83 37.90
C GLU A 216 25.09 -50.53 37.28
N LEU A 217 25.66 -50.59 36.07
CA LEU A 217 26.05 -49.41 35.30
C LEU A 217 24.84 -48.58 34.88
N GLU A 218 23.75 -49.20 34.43
CA GLU A 218 22.50 -48.49 34.11
C GLU A 218 21.93 -47.76 35.33
N MET A 219 21.84 -48.45 36.48
CA MET A 219 21.38 -47.84 37.74
C MET A 219 22.32 -46.71 38.21
N ALA A 220 23.63 -46.88 38.02
CA ALA A 220 24.61 -45.85 38.36
C ALA A 220 24.43 -44.60 37.49
N LEU A 221 24.25 -44.76 36.17
CA LEU A 221 23.97 -43.67 35.24
C LEU A 221 22.69 -42.94 35.60
N GLU A 222 21.61 -43.68 35.88
CA GLU A 222 20.36 -43.12 36.37
C GLU A 222 20.56 -42.29 37.63
N ASN A 223 21.25 -42.84 38.63
CA ASN A 223 21.50 -42.15 39.90
C ASN A 223 22.35 -40.88 39.72
N ILE A 224 23.42 -40.96 38.92
CA ILE A 224 24.31 -39.81 38.66
C ILE A 224 23.55 -38.69 37.96
N ILE A 225 22.74 -39.00 36.93
CA ILE A 225 22.00 -37.98 36.18
C ILE A 225 20.84 -37.44 37.01
N THR A 226 20.04 -38.28 37.67
CA THR A 226 18.84 -37.84 38.40
C THR A 226 19.19 -37.18 39.74
N ALA A 227 19.96 -37.85 40.60
CA ALA A 227 20.34 -37.35 41.92
C ALA A 227 21.52 -36.37 41.84
N GLY A 228 22.61 -36.78 41.19
CA GLY A 228 23.81 -35.95 41.05
C GLY A 228 23.56 -34.65 40.27
N GLY A 229 22.73 -34.71 39.23
CA GLY A 229 22.29 -33.53 38.47
C GLY A 229 21.49 -32.50 39.28
N ARG A 230 20.97 -32.88 40.45
CA ARG A 230 20.27 -31.99 41.40
C ARG A 230 21.13 -31.59 42.59
N GLY A 231 22.36 -32.08 42.68
CA GLY A 231 23.22 -31.91 43.85
C GLY A 231 22.79 -32.74 45.05
N ASN A 232 21.97 -33.77 44.84
CA ASN A 232 21.66 -34.76 45.88
C ASN A 232 22.81 -35.77 46.00
N PRO A 233 23.02 -36.39 47.18
CA PRO A 233 24.03 -37.42 47.36
C PRO A 233 23.75 -38.63 46.47
N LEU A 234 24.82 -39.31 46.03
CA LEU A 234 24.71 -40.49 45.18
C LEU A 234 24.55 -41.77 46.01
N ASN A 235 24.06 -42.85 45.41
CA ASN A 235 24.03 -44.15 46.09
C ASN A 235 25.46 -44.70 46.27
N PRO A 236 25.82 -45.28 47.43
CA PRO A 236 27.09 -46.00 47.57
C PRO A 236 27.19 -47.15 46.54
N PRO A 237 28.36 -47.38 45.92
CA PRO A 237 29.67 -46.80 46.24
C PRO A 237 29.99 -45.46 45.54
N LEU A 238 29.09 -44.93 44.71
CA LEU A 238 29.37 -43.77 43.83
C LEU A 238 29.70 -42.49 44.59
N ASP A 239 29.06 -42.26 45.73
CA ASP A 239 29.28 -41.08 46.57
C ASP A 239 30.74 -41.01 47.08
N GLN A 240 31.29 -42.16 47.50
CA GLN A 240 32.69 -42.27 47.93
C GLN A 240 33.67 -42.05 46.77
N MET A 241 33.28 -42.46 45.56
CA MET A 241 34.08 -42.22 44.36
C MET A 241 34.03 -40.75 43.98
N LEU A 242 32.85 -40.11 44.10
CA LEU A 242 32.66 -38.70 43.83
C LEU A 242 33.55 -37.83 44.72
N ASP A 243 33.66 -38.16 46.01
CA ASP A 243 34.53 -37.47 46.97
C ASP A 243 36.03 -37.65 46.68
N ALA A 244 36.40 -38.75 46.04
CA ALA A 244 37.80 -39.03 45.67
C ALA A 244 38.25 -38.32 44.38
N ILE A 245 37.33 -37.76 43.59
CA ILE A 245 37.66 -37.06 42.35
C ILE A 245 38.18 -35.65 42.67
N ASP A 246 39.44 -35.40 42.33
CA ASP A 246 40.02 -34.06 42.37
C ASP A 246 39.54 -33.24 41.15
N ALA A 247 38.59 -32.33 41.37
CA ALA A 247 38.10 -31.41 40.35
C ALA A 247 37.74 -30.04 40.92
N GLU A 248 37.81 -29.03 40.05
CA GLU A 248 37.60 -27.61 40.39
C GLU A 248 36.19 -27.33 40.96
N THR A 249 35.17 -28.07 40.53
CA THR A 249 33.77 -27.86 40.95
C THR A 249 33.04 -29.17 41.22
N ALA A 250 32.04 -29.13 42.10
CA ALA A 250 31.17 -30.28 42.37
C ALA A 250 30.48 -30.79 41.09
N ALA A 251 30.06 -29.88 40.21
CA ALA A 251 29.49 -30.24 38.91
C ALA A 251 30.50 -31.00 38.02
N ASP A 252 31.77 -30.60 38.04
CA ASP A 252 32.81 -31.29 37.26
C ASP A 252 33.11 -32.68 37.83
N ARG A 253 33.06 -32.88 39.16
CA ARG A 253 33.14 -34.22 39.76
C ARG A 253 32.03 -35.14 39.27
N VAL A 254 30.78 -34.65 39.27
CA VAL A 254 29.62 -35.42 38.80
C VAL A 254 29.75 -35.74 37.31
N ARG A 255 30.22 -34.79 36.49
CA ARG A 255 30.46 -35.02 35.05
C ARG A 255 31.59 -36.01 34.78
N ILE A 256 32.70 -35.94 35.51
CA ILE A 256 33.80 -36.93 35.39
C ILE A 256 33.28 -38.32 35.74
N LEU A 257 32.56 -38.45 36.85
CA LEU A 257 31.99 -39.72 37.28
C LEU A 257 31.00 -40.27 36.25
N LEU A 258 30.12 -39.41 35.71
CA LEU A 258 29.22 -39.79 34.62
C LEU A 258 30.00 -40.32 33.42
N LEU A 259 30.97 -39.55 32.93
CA LEU A 259 31.75 -39.93 31.75
C LEU A 259 32.48 -41.25 31.95
N ALA A 260 32.98 -41.51 33.17
CA ALA A 260 33.64 -42.77 33.51
C ALA A 260 32.68 -43.96 33.46
N VAL A 261 31.53 -43.85 34.14
CA VAL A 261 30.50 -44.90 34.16
C VAL A 261 29.90 -45.10 32.78
N ALA A 262 29.67 -44.02 32.02
CA ALA A 262 29.13 -44.10 30.66
C ALA A 262 30.13 -44.73 29.68
N THR A 263 31.44 -44.54 29.89
CA THR A 263 32.48 -45.22 29.10
C THR A 263 32.46 -46.72 29.36
N ALA A 264 32.45 -47.13 30.64
CA ALA A 264 32.34 -48.55 31.00
C ALA A 264 31.05 -49.19 30.49
N HIS A 265 29.91 -48.47 30.61
CA HIS A 265 28.63 -48.91 30.07
C HIS A 265 28.70 -49.13 28.56
N ARG A 266 29.28 -48.20 27.80
CA ARG A 266 29.43 -48.31 26.35
C ARG A 266 30.28 -49.50 25.93
N GLU A 267 31.29 -49.88 26.71
CA GLU A 267 32.13 -51.05 26.43
C GLU A 267 31.38 -52.37 26.63
N GLN A 268 30.38 -52.40 27.51
CA GLN A 268 29.60 -53.60 27.84
C GLN A 268 28.26 -53.70 27.10
N ALA A 269 27.64 -52.56 26.76
CA ALA A 269 26.29 -52.49 26.20
C ALA A 269 26.25 -52.67 24.68
N GLU A 270 25.16 -53.28 24.19
CA GLU A 270 24.84 -53.24 22.76
C GLU A 270 24.39 -51.82 22.34
N GLU A 271 24.73 -51.41 21.12
CA GLU A 271 24.37 -50.09 20.58
C GLU A 271 22.84 -49.84 20.60
N SER A 272 22.05 -50.91 20.46
CA SER A 272 20.59 -50.89 20.53
C SER A 272 20.04 -50.50 21.91
N ALA A 273 20.79 -50.72 22.99
CA ALA A 273 20.38 -50.45 24.38
C ALA A 273 20.66 -49.00 24.82
N LEU A 274 21.55 -48.29 24.11
CA LEU A 274 21.99 -46.94 24.50
C LEU A 274 20.85 -45.90 24.41
N VAL A 275 20.01 -45.98 23.38
CA VAL A 275 18.90 -45.05 23.15
C VAL A 275 17.76 -45.26 24.16
N PRO A 276 17.27 -46.50 24.41
CA PRO A 276 16.27 -46.75 25.45
C PRO A 276 16.70 -46.25 26.83
N LEU A 277 17.96 -46.47 27.22
CA LEU A 277 18.48 -45.98 28.50
C LEU A 277 18.47 -44.45 28.56
N TYR A 278 18.95 -43.78 27.49
CA TYR A 278 18.93 -42.32 27.42
C TYR A 278 17.52 -41.76 27.61
N LEU A 279 16.55 -42.27 26.86
CA LEU A 279 15.15 -41.81 26.93
C LEU A 279 14.54 -42.08 28.31
N ARG A 280 14.82 -43.24 28.91
CA ARG A 280 14.35 -43.58 30.26
C ARG A 280 14.86 -42.59 31.31
N ILE A 281 16.16 -42.27 31.27
CA ILE A 281 16.77 -41.29 32.19
C ILE A 281 16.20 -39.90 31.95
N ASP A 282 16.00 -39.53 30.69
CA ASP A 282 15.48 -38.23 30.30
C ASP A 282 14.03 -38.03 30.77
N ASP A 283 13.17 -39.02 30.55
CA ASP A 283 11.79 -39.05 31.04
C ASP A 283 11.75 -38.94 32.56
N GLN A 284 12.63 -39.64 33.27
CA GLN A 284 12.73 -39.55 34.72
C GLN A 284 13.10 -38.13 35.19
N CYS A 285 14.06 -37.48 34.53
CA CYS A 285 14.43 -36.09 34.84
C CYS A 285 13.25 -35.13 34.66
N VAL A 286 12.42 -35.35 33.63
CA VAL A 286 11.21 -34.55 33.39
C VAL A 286 10.15 -34.81 34.46
N GLN A 287 9.92 -36.07 34.82
CA GLN A 287 8.96 -36.45 35.86
C GLN A 287 9.31 -35.89 37.24
N ASP A 288 10.59 -35.75 37.56
CA ASP A 288 11.07 -35.21 38.85
C ASP A 288 10.98 -33.67 38.97
N GLY A 289 10.18 -33.02 38.12
CA GLY A 289 9.92 -31.58 38.16
C GLY A 289 10.71 -30.77 37.12
N GLY A 290 11.05 -31.37 35.98
CA GLY A 290 11.80 -30.76 34.89
C GLY A 290 13.32 -30.88 35.02
N ARG A 291 14.04 -30.68 33.91
CA ARG A 291 15.51 -30.82 33.86
C ARG A 291 16.19 -29.62 34.52
N THR A 292 17.17 -29.87 35.38
CA THR A 292 18.11 -28.83 35.80
C THR A 292 19.14 -28.57 34.71
N ARG A 293 19.82 -27.41 34.75
CA ARG A 293 20.89 -27.11 33.79
C ARG A 293 22.01 -28.15 33.83
N LEU A 294 22.33 -28.71 35.01
CA LEU A 294 23.35 -29.74 35.11
C LEU A 294 22.87 -31.07 34.51
N GLN A 295 21.60 -31.43 34.70
CA GLN A 295 21.02 -32.64 34.08
C GLN A 295 21.05 -32.58 32.55
N GLU A 296 20.73 -31.42 31.96
CA GLU A 296 20.87 -31.21 30.51
C GLU A 296 22.31 -31.48 30.05
N LEU A 297 23.30 -30.94 30.75
CA LEU A 297 24.71 -31.15 30.42
C LEU A 297 25.16 -32.61 30.57
N LEU A 298 24.68 -33.29 31.60
CA LEU A 298 24.97 -34.71 31.81
C LEU A 298 24.36 -35.57 30.70
N LEU A 299 23.11 -35.28 30.29
CA LEU A 299 22.45 -35.95 29.17
C LEU A 299 23.18 -35.65 27.84
N GLU A 300 23.60 -34.40 27.60
CA GLU A 300 24.40 -34.03 26.42
C GLU A 300 25.75 -34.76 26.38
N ASP A 301 26.45 -34.83 27.51
CA ASP A 301 27.72 -35.54 27.63
C ASP A 301 27.55 -37.04 27.35
N TYR A 302 26.52 -37.67 27.94
CA TYR A 302 26.20 -39.08 27.69
C TYR A 302 25.86 -39.32 26.22
N ALA A 303 24.96 -38.50 25.64
CA ALA A 303 24.54 -38.63 24.25
C ALA A 303 25.73 -38.50 23.30
N ALA A 304 26.58 -37.51 23.51
CA ALA A 304 27.69 -37.26 22.62
C ALA A 304 28.87 -38.24 22.81
N LEU A 305 29.09 -38.79 24.02
CA LEU A 305 30.01 -39.91 24.22
C LEU A 305 29.55 -41.15 23.43
N ASN A 306 28.25 -41.42 23.45
CA ASN A 306 27.59 -42.53 22.76
C ASN A 306 27.20 -42.23 21.30
N ARG A 307 27.59 -41.07 20.76
CA ARG A 307 27.30 -40.62 19.38
C ARG A 307 25.80 -40.63 19.02
N LEU A 308 24.93 -40.44 20.01
CA LEU A 308 23.49 -40.31 19.80
C LEU A 308 23.20 -38.98 19.10
N LYS A 309 22.46 -39.02 17.99
CA LYS A 309 22.01 -37.81 17.29
C LYS A 309 20.71 -37.32 17.92
N LEU A 310 20.82 -36.38 18.85
CA LEU A 310 19.66 -35.65 19.36
C LEU A 310 19.18 -34.69 18.26
N LYS A 311 17.92 -34.82 17.81
CA LYS A 311 17.27 -33.74 17.07
C LYS A 311 16.82 -32.72 18.11
N SER A 312 17.38 -31.52 18.06
CA SER A 312 16.74 -30.37 18.70
C SER A 312 15.41 -30.13 17.98
N GLU A 313 14.28 -30.31 18.69
CA GLU A 313 12.97 -29.83 18.23
C GLU A 313 12.86 -28.31 18.41
#